data_AF-A0A3D1KE28-F1
#
_entry.id   AF-A0A3D1KE28-F1
#
_cell.length_a   1.000
_cell.length_b   1.000
_cell.length_c   1.000
_cell.angle_alpha   90.00
_cell.angle_beta   90.00
_cell.angle_gamma   90.00
#
_symmetry.space_group_name_H-M   'P 1'
#
loop_
_entity.id
_entity.type
_entity.pdbx_description
1 polymer ?
#
loop_
_entity_poly.entity_id
_entity_poly.type
_entity_poly.pdbx_seq_one_letter_code
_entity_poly.pdbx_strand_id
1 'polypeptide(L)'
;MLCAVIIAVAGVSYIRQYSGKLFPPTAPAVRKSDADKWIESVGSGDLKKAVAYAANLCGGCELKRIPDIDYLKLAAEMKFSTLVFDAPFGRNDFLRWTDALAVRKFIPGRKIGADAGEIEGIAKAVLDKLECRPTPQGVCQTRTMSEILQRGYGNTHEITRILAEALFQAGYEVMIVSIFDDSRNLIHVVCEVRGKNQSAVIDTRFKKVWTGKVFADLAQDPSLSSGTWPGDIAKSAKSHVYGLPAEYQDYKVYNQNLQKALASSGIGGIPRFGDDPRRRIEEYLKHFGPNEKVPVTYWRYPFTVLMSQPDFPGSWRLEYEKELEVQ
;
A
#
# COMPACT_ATOMS: atom_id res chain seq x y z
N MET A 1 -18.02 12.02 10.40
CA MET A 1 -17.37 11.66 11.68
C MET A 1 -16.31 10.62 11.42
N LEU A 2 -15.03 11.01 11.31
CA LEU A 2 -13.89 10.10 11.21
C LEU A 2 -13.33 9.88 12.63
N CYS A 3 -13.53 8.68 13.19
CA CYS A 3 -12.81 8.24 14.38
C CYS A 3 -11.46 7.69 13.92
N ALA A 4 -10.37 8.42 14.20
CA ALA A 4 -9.02 7.92 13.99
C ALA A 4 -8.73 6.84 15.05
N VAL A 5 -8.53 5.60 14.63
CA VAL A 5 -8.14 4.49 15.50
C VAL A 5 -6.64 4.58 15.74
N ILE A 6 -6.25 4.90 16.97
CA ILE A 6 -4.87 4.86 17.44
C ILE A 6 -4.57 3.42 17.89
N ILE A 7 -3.70 2.71 17.17
CA ILE A 7 -3.26 1.38 17.56
C ILE A 7 -2.39 1.51 18.82
N ALA A 8 -2.89 1.03 19.97
CA ALA A 8 -2.16 1.05 21.23
C ALA A 8 -1.11 -0.09 21.27
N VAL A 9 0.15 0.30 21.35
CA VAL A 9 1.38 -0.55 21.27
C VAL A 9 1.42 -1.72 22.28
N ALA A 10 0.60 -1.71 23.33
CA ALA A 10 0.66 -2.72 24.39
C ALA A 10 0.14 -4.11 23.99
N GLY A 11 -0.77 -4.24 23.01
CA GLY A 11 -1.33 -5.53 22.58
C GLY A 11 -0.39 -6.37 21.70
N VAL A 12 0.59 -5.73 21.05
CA VAL A 12 1.49 -6.34 20.06
C VAL A 12 2.50 -7.29 20.72
N SER A 13 2.85 -7.05 21.98
CA SER A 13 3.84 -7.85 22.71
C SER A 13 3.31 -9.24 23.13
N TYR A 14 2.00 -9.36 23.42
CA TYR A 14 1.39 -10.62 23.85
C TYR A 14 1.22 -11.63 22.70
N ILE A 15 0.89 -11.14 21.50
CA ILE A 15 0.76 -11.97 20.27
C ILE A 15 2.13 -12.50 19.81
N ARG A 16 3.21 -11.76 20.09
CA ARG A 16 4.59 -12.13 19.76
C ARG A 16 5.06 -13.40 20.49
N GLN A 17 4.54 -13.67 21.69
CA GLN A 17 4.96 -14.80 22.50
C GLN A 17 4.26 -16.13 22.12
N TYR A 18 3.12 -16.07 21.42
CA TYR A 18 2.33 -17.26 21.06
C TYR A 18 2.16 -17.52 19.55
N SER A 19 2.42 -16.55 18.68
CA SER A 19 2.26 -16.70 17.21
C SER A 19 3.21 -17.73 16.58
N GLY A 20 4.42 -17.91 17.13
CA GLY A 20 5.39 -18.89 16.63
C GLY A 20 5.01 -20.36 16.85
N LYS A 21 4.06 -20.66 17.74
CA LYS A 21 3.58 -22.02 18.03
C LYS A 21 2.23 -22.36 17.38
N LEU A 22 1.46 -21.36 16.94
CA LEU A 22 0.10 -21.58 16.44
C LEU A 22 -0.01 -21.63 14.91
N PHE A 23 1.05 -21.28 14.16
CA PHE A 23 1.00 -21.27 12.69
C PHE A 23 2.36 -21.50 12.01
N PRO A 24 2.84 -22.74 11.85
CA PRO A 24 3.61 -23.07 10.66
C PRO A 24 2.61 -23.42 9.55
N PRO A 25 2.73 -22.78 8.39
CA PRO A 25 3.06 -23.63 7.26
C PRO A 25 4.38 -23.13 6.70
N THR A 26 5.40 -23.98 6.74
CA THR A 26 6.46 -23.88 5.75
C THR A 26 5.76 -23.89 4.39
N ALA A 27 5.77 -22.74 3.70
CA ALA A 27 5.30 -22.67 2.33
C ALA A 27 5.98 -23.80 1.55
N PRO A 28 5.25 -24.51 0.67
CA PRO A 28 5.86 -25.59 -0.11
C PRO A 28 7.08 -25.04 -0.83
N ALA A 29 8.16 -25.83 -0.87
CA ALA A 29 9.39 -25.44 -1.55
C ALA A 29 9.08 -25.25 -3.05
N VAL A 30 8.94 -23.98 -3.46
CA VAL A 30 8.63 -23.63 -4.85
C VAL A 30 9.88 -23.78 -5.69
N ARG A 31 9.77 -24.55 -6.78
CA ARG A 31 10.85 -24.64 -7.77
C ARG A 31 10.98 -23.31 -8.50
N LYS A 32 12.22 -22.87 -8.68
CA LYS A 32 12.58 -21.66 -9.44
C LYS A 32 11.85 -21.57 -10.79
N SER A 33 11.78 -22.68 -11.52
CA SER A 33 11.12 -22.76 -12.84
C SER A 33 9.63 -22.45 -12.81
N ASP A 34 8.93 -22.78 -11.73
CA ASP A 34 7.48 -22.55 -11.63
C ASP A 34 7.20 -21.09 -11.26
N ALA A 35 8.05 -20.51 -10.42
CA ALA A 35 8.03 -19.10 -10.08
C ALA A 35 8.35 -18.22 -11.32
N ASP A 36 9.35 -18.60 -12.13
CA ASP A 36 9.70 -17.92 -13.38
C ASP A 36 8.52 -17.93 -14.38
N LYS A 37 7.88 -19.09 -14.60
CA LYS A 37 6.69 -19.21 -15.46
C LYS A 37 5.52 -18.35 -14.98
N TRP A 38 5.32 -18.27 -13.67
CA TRP A 38 4.28 -17.44 -13.09
C TRP A 38 4.56 -15.95 -13.34
N ILE A 39 5.78 -15.46 -13.08
CA ILE A 39 6.17 -14.08 -13.37
C ILE A 39 6.02 -13.76 -14.87
N GLU A 40 6.45 -14.66 -15.75
CA GLU A 40 6.29 -14.51 -17.20
C GLU A 40 4.81 -14.39 -17.60
N SER A 41 3.94 -15.18 -16.98
CA SER A 41 2.50 -15.12 -17.23
C SER A 41 1.88 -13.78 -16.80
N VAL A 42 2.30 -13.23 -15.66
CA VAL A 42 1.89 -11.89 -15.23
C VAL A 42 2.41 -10.83 -16.20
N GLY A 43 3.71 -10.88 -16.53
CA GLY A 43 4.36 -9.90 -17.40
C GLY A 43 3.83 -9.89 -18.83
N SER A 44 3.34 -11.02 -19.34
CA SER A 44 2.75 -11.16 -20.68
C SER A 44 1.25 -10.89 -20.75
N GLY A 45 0.58 -10.66 -19.60
CA GLY A 45 -0.86 -10.40 -19.59
C GLY A 45 -1.74 -11.67 -19.59
N ASP A 46 -1.16 -12.86 -19.41
CA ASP A 46 -1.89 -14.14 -19.45
C ASP A 46 -2.54 -14.47 -18.10
N LEU A 47 -3.72 -13.88 -17.87
CA LEU A 47 -4.51 -14.07 -16.64
C LEU A 47 -4.79 -15.54 -16.35
N LYS A 48 -5.17 -16.33 -17.36
CA LYS A 48 -5.57 -17.73 -17.17
C LYS A 48 -4.39 -18.56 -16.67
N LYS A 49 -3.21 -18.41 -17.29
CA LYS A 49 -2.00 -19.10 -16.81
C LYS A 49 -1.55 -18.59 -15.45
N ALA A 50 -1.58 -17.28 -15.21
CA ALA A 50 -1.19 -16.72 -13.92
C ALA A 50 -2.05 -17.25 -12.76
N VAL A 51 -3.37 -17.37 -12.94
CA VAL A 51 -4.29 -17.97 -11.96
C VAL A 51 -3.97 -19.45 -11.74
N ALA A 52 -3.78 -20.22 -12.81
CA ALA A 52 -3.47 -21.65 -12.72
C ALA A 52 -2.12 -21.90 -12.00
N TYR A 53 -1.10 -21.12 -12.33
CA TYR A 53 0.21 -21.22 -11.67
C TYR A 53 0.15 -20.74 -10.21
N ALA A 54 -0.61 -19.69 -9.88
CA ALA A 54 -0.76 -19.22 -8.51
C ALA A 54 -1.35 -20.31 -7.59
N ALA A 55 -2.34 -21.07 -8.08
CA ALA A 55 -2.91 -22.21 -7.37
C ALA A 55 -1.86 -23.28 -7.00
N ASN A 56 -0.97 -23.59 -7.94
CA ASN A 56 0.11 -24.56 -7.73
C ASN A 56 1.17 -24.03 -6.76
N LEU A 57 1.53 -22.75 -6.86
CA LEU A 57 2.57 -22.12 -6.04
C LEU A 57 2.16 -21.94 -4.58
N CYS A 58 0.90 -21.61 -4.33
CA CYS A 58 0.38 -21.38 -2.98
C CYS A 58 -0.02 -22.67 -2.24
N GLY A 59 0.05 -23.84 -2.90
CA GLY A 59 -0.19 -25.15 -2.27
C GLY A 59 -1.60 -25.39 -1.74
N GLY A 60 -2.60 -24.65 -2.22
CA GLY A 60 -3.94 -24.61 -1.62
C GLY A 60 -3.93 -23.82 -0.29
N CYS A 61 -4.67 -22.72 -0.23
CA CYS A 61 -4.85 -22.00 1.03
C CYS A 61 -5.94 -22.71 1.85
N GLU A 62 -5.61 -23.84 2.49
CA GLU A 62 -6.58 -24.59 3.31
C GLU A 62 -6.94 -23.91 4.64
N LEU A 63 -6.24 -22.84 5.02
CA LEU A 63 -6.49 -22.15 6.28
C LEU A 63 -7.35 -20.91 6.04
N LYS A 64 -8.67 -21.04 6.27
CA LYS A 64 -9.51 -19.90 6.67
C LYS A 64 -8.87 -19.31 7.92
N ARG A 65 -8.14 -18.21 7.78
CA ARG A 65 -7.48 -17.56 8.90
C ARG A 65 -8.38 -16.40 9.26
N ILE A 66 -8.88 -16.37 10.50
CA ILE A 66 -9.62 -15.22 10.99
C ILE A 66 -8.72 -13.98 10.76
N PRO A 67 -9.17 -12.99 9.97
CA PRO A 67 -8.38 -11.79 9.74
C PRO A 67 -8.05 -11.13 11.07
N ASP A 68 -6.91 -10.46 11.12
CA ASP A 68 -6.51 -9.71 12.32
C ASP A 68 -7.60 -8.70 12.71
N ILE A 69 -7.75 -8.43 14.02
CA ILE A 69 -8.79 -7.54 14.54
C ILE A 69 -8.75 -6.14 13.91
N ASP A 70 -7.57 -5.66 13.55
CA ASP A 70 -7.43 -4.35 12.91
C ASP A 70 -7.93 -4.37 11.45
N TYR A 71 -7.87 -5.53 10.78
CA TYR A 71 -8.44 -5.70 9.44
C TYR A 71 -9.95 -5.84 9.51
N LEU A 72 -10.48 -6.53 10.53
CA LEU A 72 -11.92 -6.61 10.79
C LEU A 72 -12.52 -5.23 11.06
N LYS A 73 -11.83 -4.37 11.83
CA LYS A 73 -12.26 -2.98 12.04
C LYS A 73 -12.23 -2.18 10.75
N LEU A 74 -11.15 -2.28 9.97
CA LEU A 74 -11.07 -1.62 8.66
C LEU A 74 -12.20 -2.07 7.74
N ALA A 75 -12.55 -3.36 7.76
CA ALA A 75 -13.68 -3.95 7.04
C ALA A 75 -15.01 -3.31 7.42
N ALA A 76 -15.29 -3.26 8.71
CA ALA A 76 -16.50 -2.63 9.23
C ALA A 76 -16.57 -1.13 8.87
N GLU A 77 -15.48 -0.39 9.07
CA GLU A 77 -15.42 1.05 8.77
C GLU A 77 -15.63 1.35 7.29
N MET A 78 -15.02 0.54 6.43
CA MET A 78 -15.11 0.69 4.98
C MET A 78 -16.31 -0.07 4.40
N LYS A 79 -17.17 -0.69 5.22
CA LYS A 79 -18.38 -1.44 4.79
C LYS A 79 -18.10 -2.57 3.79
N PHE A 80 -16.99 -3.27 3.93
CA PHE A 80 -16.70 -4.47 3.13
C PHE A 80 -16.83 -5.76 3.94
N SER A 81 -17.21 -6.85 3.27
CA SER A 81 -17.24 -8.19 3.87
C SER A 81 -15.82 -8.72 4.07
N THR A 82 -15.60 -9.37 5.20
CA THR A 82 -14.32 -10.00 5.56
C THR A 82 -13.92 -11.13 4.61
N LEU A 83 -14.89 -11.68 3.84
CA LEU A 83 -14.67 -12.67 2.79
C LEU A 83 -13.63 -12.23 1.74
N VAL A 84 -13.45 -10.91 1.56
CA VAL A 84 -12.45 -10.38 0.62
C VAL A 84 -11.03 -10.84 0.95
N PHE A 85 -10.71 -11.04 2.23
CA PHE A 85 -9.35 -11.40 2.69
C PHE A 85 -8.99 -12.86 2.43
N ASP A 86 -9.98 -13.74 2.38
CA ASP A 86 -9.82 -15.17 2.12
C ASP A 86 -10.12 -15.57 0.67
N ALA A 87 -10.56 -14.60 -0.16
CA ALA A 87 -10.87 -14.87 -1.55
C ALA A 87 -9.64 -15.43 -2.30
N PRO A 88 -9.83 -16.45 -3.17
CA PRO A 88 -8.74 -17.01 -3.95
C PRO A 88 -8.12 -15.96 -4.90
N PHE A 89 -6.95 -16.29 -5.45
CA PHE A 89 -6.32 -15.46 -6.47
C PHE A 89 -7.22 -15.33 -7.70
N GLY A 90 -7.54 -14.09 -8.07
CA GLY A 90 -8.40 -13.77 -9.18
C GLY A 90 -7.91 -12.59 -10.00
N ARG A 91 -8.81 -12.03 -10.80
CA ARG A 91 -8.51 -10.94 -11.74
C ARG A 91 -7.87 -9.73 -11.06
N ASN A 92 -8.38 -9.30 -9.91
CA ASN A 92 -7.86 -8.10 -9.26
C ASN A 92 -6.48 -8.31 -8.62
N ASP A 93 -6.15 -9.54 -8.20
CA ASP A 93 -4.81 -9.89 -7.72
C ASP A 93 -3.82 -9.87 -8.89
N PHE A 94 -4.20 -10.48 -10.00
CA PHE A 94 -3.44 -10.44 -11.25
C PHE A 94 -3.13 -9.00 -11.69
N LEU A 95 -4.15 -8.14 -11.78
CA LEU A 95 -3.96 -6.74 -12.17
C LEU A 95 -2.98 -6.01 -11.23
N ARG A 96 -3.06 -6.30 -9.93
CA ARG A 96 -2.18 -5.67 -8.94
C ARG A 96 -0.72 -6.14 -9.07
N TRP A 97 -0.48 -7.40 -9.39
CA TRP A 97 0.85 -7.89 -9.69
C TRP A 97 1.41 -7.28 -10.98
N THR A 98 0.58 -7.10 -12.00
CA THR A 98 0.93 -6.39 -13.22
C THR A 98 1.30 -4.93 -12.91
N ASP A 99 0.52 -4.25 -12.05
CA ASP A 99 0.82 -2.90 -11.57
C ASP A 99 2.19 -2.85 -10.88
N ALA A 100 2.48 -3.81 -10.00
CA ALA A 100 3.76 -3.87 -9.29
C ALA A 100 4.93 -4.01 -10.27
N LEU A 101 4.81 -4.85 -11.31
CA LEU A 101 5.81 -4.97 -12.37
C LEU A 101 5.94 -3.69 -13.21
N ALA A 102 4.82 -3.03 -13.52
CA ALA A 102 4.82 -1.78 -14.27
C ALA A 102 5.52 -0.65 -13.50
N VAL A 103 5.22 -0.51 -12.21
CA VAL A 103 5.81 0.53 -11.34
C VAL A 103 7.30 0.31 -11.10
N ARG A 104 7.77 -0.95 -11.07
CA ARG A 104 9.22 -1.23 -10.96
C ARG A 104 10.07 -0.62 -12.08
N LYS A 105 9.47 -0.25 -13.22
CA LYS A 105 10.17 0.44 -14.31
C LYS A 105 10.67 1.83 -13.92
N PHE A 106 10.14 2.43 -12.85
CA PHE A 106 10.61 3.70 -12.29
C PHE A 106 11.85 3.56 -11.40
N ILE A 107 12.31 2.34 -11.12
CA ILE A 107 13.44 2.09 -10.24
C ILE A 107 14.69 1.90 -11.11
N PRO A 108 15.68 2.81 -11.06
CA PRO A 108 16.89 2.70 -11.87
C PRO A 108 17.65 1.39 -11.61
N GLY A 109 18.29 0.86 -12.65
CA GLY A 109 18.85 -0.50 -12.70
C GLY A 109 19.83 -0.84 -11.58
N ARG A 110 19.36 -1.58 -10.57
CA ARG A 110 20.04 -2.63 -9.77
C ARG A 110 21.50 -2.42 -9.35
N LYS A 111 21.87 -1.24 -8.88
CA LYS A 111 22.80 -1.16 -7.74
C LYS A 111 21.99 -0.67 -6.54
N ILE A 112 21.31 -1.61 -5.88
CA ILE A 112 20.63 -1.36 -4.61
C ILE A 112 21.75 -1.10 -3.60
N GLY A 113 22.02 0.17 -3.35
CA GLY A 113 23.06 0.58 -2.42
C GLY A 113 23.11 2.10 -2.36
N ALA A 114 22.37 2.67 -1.41
CA ALA A 114 22.54 3.97 -0.77
C ALA A 114 23.15 5.13 -1.60
N ASP A 115 22.90 5.20 -2.91
CA ASP A 115 23.35 6.33 -3.71
C ASP A 115 22.58 7.56 -3.24
N ALA A 116 23.33 8.62 -2.89
CA ALA A 116 22.75 9.91 -2.57
C ALA A 116 21.92 10.37 -3.78
N GLY A 117 20.60 10.48 -3.61
CA GLY A 117 19.68 10.86 -4.68
C GLY A 117 18.77 9.75 -5.23
N GLU A 118 18.80 8.51 -4.70
CA GLU A 118 17.90 7.43 -5.18
C GLU A 118 16.42 7.81 -5.04
N ILE A 119 16.03 8.37 -3.88
CA ILE A 119 14.64 8.80 -3.61
C ILE A 119 14.22 9.88 -4.59
N GLU A 120 15.05 10.90 -4.80
CA GLU A 120 14.78 12.00 -5.74
C GLU A 120 14.71 11.50 -7.19
N GLY A 121 15.57 10.56 -7.56
CA GLY A 121 15.55 9.93 -8.88
C GLY A 121 14.23 9.20 -9.15
N ILE A 122 13.76 8.40 -8.19
CA ILE A 122 12.47 7.71 -8.28
C ILE A 122 11.32 8.72 -8.30
N ALA A 123 11.33 9.71 -7.41
CA ALA A 123 10.31 10.74 -7.34
C ALA A 123 10.21 11.51 -8.65
N LYS A 124 11.34 11.97 -9.20
CA LYS A 124 11.41 12.65 -10.49
C LYS A 124 10.88 11.77 -11.62
N ALA A 125 11.27 10.50 -11.68
CA ALA A 125 10.82 9.58 -12.72
C ALA A 125 9.29 9.41 -12.73
N VAL A 126 8.65 9.37 -11.56
CA VAL A 126 7.19 9.32 -11.42
C VAL A 126 6.55 10.68 -11.77
N LEU A 127 7.06 11.77 -11.19
CA LEU A 127 6.47 13.12 -11.31
C LEU A 127 6.64 13.78 -12.69
N ASP A 128 7.63 13.35 -13.47
CA ASP A 128 7.80 13.76 -14.86
C ASP A 128 6.88 12.98 -15.80
N LYS A 129 6.55 11.72 -15.43
CA LYS A 129 5.71 10.85 -16.25
C LYS A 129 4.22 11.15 -16.11
N LEU A 130 3.82 11.75 -14.98
CA LEU A 130 2.42 11.96 -14.61
C LEU A 130 2.11 13.44 -14.40
N GLU A 131 1.02 13.89 -15.00
CA GLU A 131 0.45 15.21 -14.74
C GLU A 131 -0.59 15.16 -13.61
N CYS A 132 -0.48 16.06 -12.64
CA CYS A 132 -1.45 16.18 -11.56
C CYS A 132 -2.69 16.95 -12.03
N ARG A 133 -3.83 16.26 -12.14
CA ARG A 133 -5.13 16.83 -12.55
C ARG A 133 -6.23 16.42 -11.58
N PRO A 134 -7.19 17.31 -11.25
CA PRO A 134 -8.34 16.89 -10.46
C PRO A 134 -9.14 15.80 -11.18
N THR A 135 -9.72 14.88 -10.43
CA THR A 135 -10.66 13.90 -11.01
C THR A 135 -11.91 14.65 -11.49
N PRO A 136 -12.32 14.49 -12.76
CA PRO A 136 -13.54 15.12 -13.25
C PRO A 136 -14.75 14.69 -12.43
N GLN A 137 -15.71 15.61 -12.26
CA GLN A 137 -16.95 15.31 -11.55
C GLN A 137 -17.69 14.13 -12.22
N GLY A 138 -18.18 13.18 -11.42
CA GLY A 138 -18.89 12.00 -11.91
C GLY A 138 -18.00 10.89 -12.48
N VAL A 139 -16.68 11.08 -12.55
CA VAL A 139 -15.74 10.05 -13.00
C VAL A 139 -15.19 9.30 -11.80
N CYS A 140 -15.26 7.96 -11.84
CA CYS A 140 -14.65 7.13 -10.81
C CYS A 140 -13.13 7.25 -10.87
N GLN A 141 -12.51 7.22 -9.69
CA GLN A 141 -11.05 7.15 -9.61
C GLN A 141 -10.55 5.82 -10.18
N THR A 142 -9.33 5.86 -10.70
CA THR A 142 -8.79 4.75 -11.47
C THR A 142 -8.42 3.57 -10.58
N ARG A 143 -8.86 2.38 -10.98
CA ARG A 143 -8.71 1.15 -10.18
C ARG A 143 -7.25 0.75 -10.06
N THR A 144 -6.55 0.70 -11.18
CA THR A 144 -5.20 0.15 -11.29
C THR A 144 -4.17 1.26 -11.49
N MET A 145 -2.95 1.01 -11.03
CA MET A 145 -1.83 1.91 -11.30
C MET A 145 -1.48 1.93 -12.79
N SER A 146 -1.61 0.80 -13.49
CA SER A 146 -1.35 0.69 -14.92
C SER A 146 -2.25 1.60 -15.75
N GLU A 147 -3.54 1.72 -15.41
CA GLU A 147 -4.46 2.65 -16.08
C GLU A 147 -4.04 4.11 -15.88
N ILE A 148 -3.60 4.50 -14.66
CA ILE A 148 -3.08 5.85 -14.39
C ILE A 148 -1.81 6.11 -15.22
N LEU A 149 -0.90 5.14 -15.27
CA LEU A 149 0.35 5.21 -16.03
C LEU A 149 0.10 5.30 -17.55
N GLN A 150 -0.86 4.53 -18.07
CA GLN A 150 -1.24 4.57 -19.48
C GLN A 150 -1.87 5.92 -19.85
N ARG A 151 -2.70 6.45 -18.95
CA ARG A 151 -3.39 7.74 -19.13
C ARG A 151 -2.43 8.93 -19.01
N GLY A 152 -1.33 8.80 -18.29
CA GLY A 152 -0.30 9.85 -18.13
C GLY A 152 -0.69 10.99 -17.18
N TYR A 153 -1.83 10.88 -16.49
CA TYR A 153 -2.28 11.86 -15.50
C TYR A 153 -3.13 11.21 -14.41
N GLY A 154 -3.19 11.87 -13.25
CA GLY A 154 -4.04 11.47 -12.13
C GLY A 154 -4.17 12.57 -11.09
N ASN A 155 -5.06 12.38 -10.12
CA ASN A 155 -5.15 13.29 -8.98
C ASN A 155 -3.99 13.06 -8.00
N THR A 156 -3.88 13.92 -6.97
CA THR A 156 -2.83 13.83 -5.96
C THR A 156 -2.75 12.45 -5.30
N HIS A 157 -3.88 11.82 -5.00
CA HIS A 157 -3.89 10.48 -4.41
C HIS A 157 -3.39 9.41 -5.39
N GLU A 158 -3.83 9.45 -6.66
CA GLU A 158 -3.43 8.51 -7.70
C GLU A 158 -1.92 8.55 -7.95
N ILE A 159 -1.34 9.76 -8.03
CA ILE A 159 0.11 9.93 -8.25
C ILE A 159 0.89 9.52 -6.98
N THR A 160 0.41 9.91 -5.81
CA THR A 160 1.01 9.52 -4.52
C THR A 160 0.99 8.01 -4.32
N ARG A 161 -0.08 7.32 -4.76
CA ARG A 161 -0.19 5.85 -4.74
C ARG A 161 0.92 5.19 -5.58
N ILE A 162 1.17 5.69 -6.80
CA ILE A 162 2.24 5.18 -7.68
C ILE A 162 3.62 5.46 -7.09
N LEU A 163 3.84 6.67 -6.59
CA LEU A 163 5.10 7.06 -5.97
C LEU A 163 5.41 6.17 -4.76
N ALA A 164 4.43 5.97 -3.90
CA ALA A 164 4.59 5.14 -2.71
C ALA A 164 4.91 3.69 -3.07
N GLU A 165 4.24 3.15 -4.08
CA GLU A 165 4.56 1.83 -4.61
C GLU A 165 5.99 1.77 -5.14
N ALA A 166 6.44 2.75 -5.95
CA ALA A 166 7.79 2.77 -6.51
C ALA A 166 8.87 2.78 -5.42
N LEU A 167 8.69 3.61 -4.39
CA LEU A 167 9.60 3.70 -3.25
C LEU A 167 9.58 2.42 -2.41
N PHE A 168 8.41 1.83 -2.19
CA PHE A 168 8.29 0.56 -1.48
C PHE A 168 8.99 -0.57 -2.23
N GLN A 169 8.76 -0.68 -3.54
CA GLN A 169 9.44 -1.63 -4.43
C GLN A 169 10.96 -1.43 -4.45
N ALA A 170 11.44 -0.20 -4.26
CA ALA A 170 12.86 0.12 -4.17
C ALA A 170 13.51 -0.24 -2.82
N GLY A 171 12.74 -0.77 -1.86
CA GLY A 171 13.27 -1.23 -0.56
C GLY A 171 13.13 -0.22 0.58
N TYR A 172 12.33 0.84 0.40
CA TYR A 172 12.05 1.80 1.47
C TYR A 172 10.75 1.45 2.20
N GLU A 173 10.60 1.99 3.40
CA GLU A 173 9.34 2.02 4.15
C GLU A 173 8.64 3.35 3.89
N VAL A 174 7.34 3.29 3.62
CA VAL A 174 6.59 4.42 3.05
C VAL A 174 5.27 4.59 3.76
N MET A 175 4.92 5.84 4.09
CA MET A 175 3.63 6.23 4.63
C MET A 175 3.05 7.41 3.85
N ILE A 176 1.73 7.46 3.72
CA ILE A 176 1.00 8.62 3.22
C ILE A 176 0.59 9.48 4.39
N VAL A 177 1.05 10.72 4.46
CA VAL A 177 0.64 11.65 5.50
C VAL A 177 -0.58 12.42 5.02
N SER A 178 -1.71 12.18 5.68
CA SER A 178 -2.96 12.90 5.46
C SER A 178 -3.01 14.13 6.36
N ILE A 179 -3.23 15.31 5.78
CA ILE A 179 -3.31 16.59 6.50
C ILE A 179 -4.76 17.06 6.54
N PHE A 180 -5.23 17.44 7.73
CA PHE A 180 -6.63 17.80 7.96
C PHE A 180 -6.77 19.23 8.44
N ASP A 181 -7.82 19.92 7.99
CA ASP A 181 -8.21 21.21 8.54
C ASP A 181 -8.83 21.08 9.95
N ASP A 182 -9.18 22.22 10.56
CA ASP A 182 -9.83 22.27 11.88
C ASP A 182 -11.21 21.59 11.91
N SER A 183 -11.86 21.46 10.75
CA SER A 183 -13.12 20.74 10.56
C SER A 183 -12.93 19.24 10.32
N ARG A 184 -11.69 18.76 10.39
CA ARG A 184 -11.28 17.37 10.10
C ARG A 184 -11.53 16.94 8.65
N ASN A 185 -11.63 17.88 7.72
CA ASN A 185 -11.63 17.56 6.30
C ASN A 185 -10.21 17.28 5.85
N LEU A 186 -10.04 16.24 5.03
CA LEU A 186 -8.77 15.99 4.37
C LEU A 186 -8.53 17.09 3.33
N ILE A 187 -7.46 17.88 3.51
CA ILE A 187 -7.14 19.00 2.60
C ILE A 187 -5.91 18.72 1.75
N HIS A 188 -5.04 17.81 2.19
CA HIS A 188 -3.80 17.50 1.46
C HIS A 188 -3.22 16.15 1.84
N VAL A 189 -2.41 15.57 0.94
CA VAL A 189 -1.64 14.35 1.19
C VAL A 189 -0.22 14.49 0.68
N VAL A 190 0.74 13.95 1.44
CA VAL A 190 2.14 13.80 1.00
C VAL A 190 2.65 12.39 1.29
N CYS A 191 3.76 12.02 0.68
CA CYS A 191 4.42 10.74 0.88
C CYS A 191 5.65 10.93 1.76
N GLU A 192 5.71 10.27 2.92
CA GLU A 192 6.94 10.17 3.70
C GLU A 192 7.61 8.83 3.42
N VAL A 193 8.94 8.86 3.23
CA VAL A 193 9.76 7.68 2.98
C VAL A 193 10.93 7.62 3.95
N ARG A 194 11.23 6.43 4.46
CA ARG A 194 12.36 6.15 5.35
C ARG A 194 13.04 4.83 4.98
N GLY A 195 14.34 4.74 5.20
CA GLY A 195 15.10 3.49 5.01
C GLY A 195 16.45 3.74 4.35
N LYS A 196 17.34 2.74 4.40
CA LYS A 196 18.71 2.83 3.83
C LYS A 196 19.50 4.08 4.29
N ASN A 197 19.30 4.52 5.53
CA ASN A 197 19.85 5.77 6.09
C ASN A 197 19.42 7.06 5.37
N GLN A 198 18.32 7.02 4.63
CA GLN A 198 17.72 8.17 3.96
C GLN A 198 16.29 8.39 4.47
N SER A 199 15.86 9.65 4.39
CA SER A 199 14.48 10.05 4.61
C SER A 199 14.11 11.16 3.63
N ALA A 200 12.84 11.22 3.26
CA ALA A 200 12.31 12.38 2.55
C ALA A 200 10.80 12.51 2.78
N VAL A 201 10.32 13.72 2.58
CA VAL A 201 8.89 13.98 2.33
C VAL A 201 8.75 14.42 0.88
N ILE A 202 7.74 13.88 0.20
CA ILE A 202 7.48 14.14 -1.22
C ILE A 202 6.04 14.58 -1.39
N ASP A 203 5.87 15.75 -1.98
CA ASP A 203 4.59 16.31 -2.38
C ASP A 203 4.37 16.15 -3.88
N THR A 204 3.40 15.32 -4.25
CA THR A 204 3.11 15.05 -5.66
C THR A 204 2.32 16.16 -6.32
N ARG A 205 1.55 16.96 -5.57
CA ARG A 205 0.77 18.09 -6.09
C ARG A 205 1.68 19.26 -6.46
N PHE A 206 2.63 19.58 -5.59
CA PHE A 206 3.57 20.69 -5.78
C PHE A 206 4.93 20.24 -6.34
N LYS A 207 5.08 18.95 -6.66
CA LYS A 207 6.31 18.32 -7.17
C LYS A 207 7.55 18.64 -6.32
N LYS A 208 7.38 18.72 -5.01
CA LYS A 208 8.44 19.10 -4.07
C LYS A 208 8.98 17.87 -3.36
N VAL A 209 10.30 17.76 -3.26
CA VAL A 209 10.99 16.77 -2.43
C VAL A 209 11.78 17.50 -1.35
N TRP A 210 11.55 17.14 -0.09
CA TRP A 210 12.34 17.60 1.06
C TRP A 210 13.25 16.46 1.52
N THR A 211 14.44 16.37 0.94
CA THR A 211 15.45 15.36 1.25
C THR A 211 16.01 15.52 2.65
N GLY A 212 16.23 14.40 3.34
CA GLY A 212 16.76 14.36 4.71
C GLY A 212 15.77 14.89 5.75
N LYS A 213 14.49 15.06 5.37
CA LYS A 213 13.43 15.52 6.25
C LYS A 213 12.41 14.41 6.49
N VAL A 214 11.83 14.44 7.68
CA VAL A 214 10.61 13.71 8.01
C VAL A 214 9.46 14.70 8.11
N PHE A 215 8.22 14.23 8.00
CA PHE A 215 7.04 15.08 8.04
C PHE A 215 6.91 15.82 9.36
N ALA A 216 7.35 15.20 10.47
CA ALA A 216 7.41 15.86 11.77
C ALA A 216 8.21 17.17 11.73
N ASP A 217 9.31 17.25 10.95
CA ASP A 217 10.08 18.48 10.77
C ASP A 217 9.23 19.58 10.12
N LEU A 218 8.51 19.23 9.04
CA LEU A 218 7.63 20.16 8.32
C LEU A 218 6.45 20.62 9.18
N ALA A 219 5.90 19.74 10.01
CA ALA A 219 4.79 20.07 10.91
C ALA A 219 5.22 20.97 12.09
N GLN A 220 6.48 20.87 12.52
CA GLN A 220 7.04 21.69 13.60
C GLN A 220 7.56 23.04 13.10
N ASP A 221 8.12 23.08 11.90
CA ASP A 221 8.69 24.28 11.29
C ASP A 221 8.01 24.60 9.95
N PRO A 222 6.95 25.43 9.97
CA PRO A 222 6.26 25.85 8.75
C PRO A 222 7.16 26.56 7.73
N SER A 223 8.30 27.12 8.15
CA SER A 223 9.23 27.80 7.24
C SER A 223 9.82 26.85 6.19
N LEU A 224 9.96 25.55 6.51
CA LEU A 224 10.43 24.52 5.59
C LEU A 224 9.46 24.28 4.42
N SER A 225 8.18 24.60 4.61
CA SER A 225 7.13 24.49 3.59
C SER A 225 6.77 25.83 2.93
N SER A 226 7.37 26.93 3.41
CA SER A 226 7.10 28.29 2.93
C SER A 226 7.42 28.42 1.44
N GLY A 227 6.51 29.07 0.70
CA GLY A 227 6.61 29.21 -0.75
C GLY A 227 6.26 27.96 -1.56
N THR A 228 6.03 26.81 -0.92
CA THR A 228 5.49 25.60 -1.57
C THR A 228 4.02 25.40 -1.21
N TRP A 229 3.71 25.36 0.08
CA TRP A 229 2.34 25.16 0.55
C TRP A 229 1.59 26.48 0.69
N PRO A 230 0.34 26.54 0.22
CA PRO A 230 -0.62 27.53 0.65
C PRO A 230 -0.76 27.58 2.19
N GLY A 231 -1.11 28.75 2.72
CA GLY A 231 -1.07 29.01 4.17
C GLY A 231 -2.03 28.14 5.00
N ASP A 232 -3.14 27.68 4.42
CA ASP A 232 -4.08 26.74 5.03
C ASP A 232 -3.47 25.35 5.25
N ILE A 233 -2.76 24.81 4.25
CA ILE A 233 -2.05 23.53 4.37
C ILE A 233 -0.92 23.65 5.40
N ALA A 234 -0.10 24.69 5.32
CA ALA A 234 1.03 24.88 6.23
C ALA A 234 0.60 25.01 7.71
N LYS A 235 -0.49 25.73 7.99
CA LYS A 235 -1.06 25.83 9.34
C LYS A 235 -1.63 24.50 9.85
N SER A 236 -2.18 23.70 8.94
CA SER A 236 -2.85 22.43 9.26
C SER A 236 -1.89 21.24 9.40
N ALA A 237 -0.60 21.40 9.06
CA ALA A 237 0.38 20.31 9.07
C ALA A 237 0.50 19.59 10.44
N LYS A 238 0.20 20.27 11.55
CA LYS A 238 0.16 19.64 12.89
C LYS A 238 -1.01 18.66 13.08
N SER A 239 -2.10 18.83 12.33
CA SER A 239 -3.26 17.94 12.32
C SER A 239 -3.09 16.91 11.20
N HIS A 240 -2.33 15.85 11.47
CA HIS A 240 -2.00 14.84 10.47
C HIS A 240 -2.12 13.40 10.99
N VAL A 241 -2.24 12.47 10.06
CA VAL A 241 -2.25 11.03 10.32
C VAL A 241 -1.40 10.31 9.26
N TYR A 242 -0.56 9.38 9.69
CA TYR A 242 0.23 8.52 8.81
C TYR A 242 -0.61 7.32 8.40
N GLY A 243 -0.87 7.17 7.11
CA GLY A 243 -1.61 6.07 6.51
C GLY A 243 -0.69 5.13 5.75
N LEU A 244 -0.68 3.84 6.09
CA LEU A 244 0.05 2.84 5.32
C LEU A 244 -0.57 2.69 3.92
N PRO A 245 0.17 2.93 2.81
CA PRO A 245 -0.31 2.71 1.45
C PRO A 245 -0.23 1.22 1.09
N ALA A 246 -1.04 0.40 1.75
CA ALA A 246 -1.27 -0.98 1.37
C ALA A 246 -2.53 -1.07 0.51
N GLU A 247 -2.43 -1.81 -0.58
CA GLU A 247 -3.58 -2.15 -1.42
C GLU A 247 -4.41 -3.23 -0.73
N TYR A 248 -5.71 -3.31 -1.00
CA TYR A 248 -6.55 -4.31 -0.33
C TYR A 248 -6.07 -5.75 -0.60
N GLN A 249 -5.43 -5.99 -1.75
CA GLN A 249 -4.85 -7.29 -2.09
C GLN A 249 -3.67 -7.67 -1.18
N ASP A 250 -2.98 -6.71 -0.55
CA ASP A 250 -1.89 -6.99 0.42
C ASP A 250 -2.42 -7.62 1.72
N TYR A 251 -3.70 -7.40 2.03
CA TYR A 251 -4.38 -7.98 3.20
C TYR A 251 -4.84 -9.42 2.95
N LYS A 252 -4.84 -9.88 1.68
CA LYS A 252 -5.28 -11.22 1.33
C LYS A 252 -4.22 -12.26 1.69
N VAL A 253 -4.61 -13.27 2.48
CA VAL A 253 -3.71 -14.36 2.89
C VAL A 253 -3.10 -15.06 1.67
N TYR A 254 -3.88 -15.20 0.60
CA TYR A 254 -3.42 -15.81 -0.63
C TYR A 254 -2.21 -15.08 -1.25
N ASN A 255 -2.24 -13.75 -1.34
CA ASN A 255 -1.13 -12.98 -1.90
C ASN A 255 0.08 -12.97 -0.97
N GLN A 256 -0.15 -12.96 0.35
CA GLN A 256 0.93 -13.08 1.32
C GLN A 256 1.66 -14.42 1.22
N ASN A 257 0.93 -15.51 0.99
CA ASN A 257 1.52 -16.82 0.77
C ASN A 257 2.25 -16.90 -0.57
N LEU A 258 1.65 -16.36 -1.64
CA LEU A 258 2.27 -16.30 -2.96
C LEU A 258 3.60 -15.54 -2.89
N GLN A 259 3.63 -14.39 -2.23
CA GLN A 259 4.85 -13.60 -2.06
C GLN A 259 5.93 -14.37 -1.32
N LYS A 260 5.59 -15.03 -0.20
CA LYS A 260 6.54 -15.84 0.56
C LYS A 260 7.10 -16.98 -0.28
N ALA A 261 6.23 -17.65 -1.04
CA ALA A 261 6.61 -18.75 -1.91
C ALA A 261 7.57 -18.28 -3.01
N LEU A 262 7.25 -17.17 -3.68
CA LEU A 262 8.11 -16.55 -4.69
C LEU A 262 9.46 -16.10 -4.08
N ALA A 263 9.44 -15.40 -2.94
CA ALA A 263 10.66 -14.94 -2.28
C ALA A 263 11.61 -16.09 -1.89
N SER A 264 11.05 -17.25 -1.53
CA SER A 264 11.83 -18.45 -1.20
C SER A 264 12.41 -19.20 -2.41
N SER A 265 11.92 -18.93 -3.63
CA SER A 265 12.31 -19.65 -4.85
C SER A 265 13.68 -19.25 -5.42
N GLY A 266 14.28 -18.18 -4.89
CA GLY A 266 15.60 -17.68 -5.33
C GLY A 266 15.60 -16.97 -6.69
N ILE A 267 14.42 -16.65 -7.26
CA ILE A 267 14.34 -15.80 -8.46
C ILE A 267 14.57 -14.33 -8.09
N GLY A 268 15.27 -13.61 -8.95
CA GLY A 268 15.52 -12.19 -8.78
C GLY A 268 14.41 -11.33 -9.40
N GLY A 269 14.21 -10.12 -8.88
CA GLY A 269 13.31 -9.15 -9.51
C GLY A 269 11.81 -9.33 -9.21
N ILE A 270 11.47 -10.16 -8.23
CA ILE A 270 10.09 -10.31 -7.73
C ILE A 270 9.64 -8.98 -7.12
N PRO A 271 8.50 -8.41 -7.52
CA PRO A 271 7.89 -7.29 -6.81
C PRO A 271 7.72 -7.56 -5.31
N ARG A 272 7.96 -6.54 -4.48
CA ARG A 272 7.54 -6.53 -3.07
C ARG A 272 6.03 -6.31 -3.05
N PHE A 273 5.24 -7.37 -3.01
CA PHE A 273 3.78 -7.28 -2.99
C PHE A 273 3.22 -8.38 -2.09
N GLY A 274 2.10 -8.17 -1.39
CA GLY A 274 1.61 -9.15 -0.43
C GLY A 274 2.44 -9.22 0.85
N ASP A 275 3.19 -8.16 1.17
CA ASP A 275 3.79 -8.03 2.51
C ASP A 275 2.69 -7.66 3.51
N ASP A 276 2.60 -8.41 4.61
CA ASP A 276 1.63 -8.18 5.70
C ASP A 276 1.63 -6.68 6.11
N PRO A 277 0.50 -5.95 5.91
CA PRO A 277 0.36 -4.55 6.27
C PRO A 277 0.74 -4.21 7.72
N ARG A 278 0.47 -5.11 8.67
CA ARG A 278 0.81 -4.91 10.09
C ARG A 278 2.32 -4.94 10.28
N ARG A 279 3.00 -5.89 9.65
CA ARG A 279 4.47 -5.95 9.67
C ARG A 279 5.06 -4.68 9.07
N ARG A 280 4.50 -4.15 7.99
CA ARG A 280 4.96 -2.89 7.38
C ARG A 280 4.83 -1.70 8.34
N ILE A 281 3.71 -1.58 9.07
CA ILE A 281 3.56 -0.57 10.13
C ILE A 281 4.60 -0.77 11.23
N GLU A 282 4.79 -2.02 11.70
CA GLU A 282 5.78 -2.34 12.73
C GLU A 282 7.21 -1.96 12.30
N GLU A 283 7.60 -2.27 11.06
CA GLU A 283 8.91 -1.87 10.50
C GLU A 283 9.06 -0.35 10.44
N TYR A 284 8.04 0.36 9.97
CA TYR A 284 8.06 1.82 9.90
C TYR A 284 8.18 2.47 11.29
N LEU A 285 7.46 1.93 12.29
CA LEU A 285 7.48 2.45 13.66
C LEU A 285 8.85 2.32 14.34
N LYS A 286 9.74 1.44 13.87
CA LYS A 286 11.12 1.33 14.40
C LYS A 286 11.96 2.60 14.13
N HIS A 287 11.51 3.47 13.23
CA HIS A 287 12.19 4.74 12.96
C HIS A 287 11.86 5.85 13.97
N PHE A 288 11.05 5.58 14.99
CA PHE A 288 10.64 6.55 15.99
C PHE A 288 11.18 6.17 17.38
N GLY A 289 11.35 7.17 18.24
CA GLY A 289 11.80 6.94 19.61
C GLY A 289 10.75 6.18 20.44
N PRO A 290 11.15 5.47 21.52
CA PRO A 290 10.23 4.64 22.32
C PRO A 290 9.08 5.41 22.97
N ASN A 291 9.21 6.73 23.12
CA ASN A 291 8.22 7.61 23.73
C ASN A 291 7.41 8.42 22.71
N GLU A 292 7.71 8.28 21.42
CA GLU A 292 7.05 9.06 20.37
C GLU A 292 5.73 8.41 19.98
N LYS A 293 4.63 9.16 20.16
CA LYS A 293 3.29 8.70 19.77
C LYS A 293 2.98 9.21 18.38
N VAL A 294 3.05 8.31 17.41
CA VAL A 294 2.76 8.61 16.00
C VAL A 294 1.36 8.12 15.66
N PRO A 295 0.45 8.99 15.17
CA PRO A 295 -0.89 8.57 14.76
C PRO A 295 -0.80 7.78 13.44
N VAL A 296 -0.66 6.46 13.54
CA VAL A 296 -0.57 5.54 12.39
C VAL A 296 -1.89 4.79 12.18
N THR A 297 -2.31 4.67 10.93
CA THR A 297 -3.47 3.89 10.50
C THR A 297 -3.27 3.33 9.07
N TYR A 298 -4.28 2.67 8.52
CA TYR A 298 -4.28 2.25 7.12
C TYR A 298 -4.77 3.38 6.21
N TRP A 299 -4.12 3.57 5.06
CA TRP A 299 -4.60 4.53 4.09
C TRP A 299 -5.88 4.01 3.44
N ARG A 300 -6.98 4.77 3.60
CA ARG A 300 -8.32 4.34 3.15
C ARG A 300 -8.53 4.46 1.65
N TYR A 301 -7.69 5.23 0.96
CA TYR A 301 -7.85 5.55 -0.45
C TYR A 301 -7.97 4.32 -1.38
N PRO A 302 -7.11 3.30 -1.29
CA PRO A 302 -7.23 2.10 -2.13
C PRO A 302 -8.59 1.38 -1.99
N PHE A 303 -9.14 1.35 -0.78
CA PHE A 303 -10.46 0.75 -0.52
C PHE A 303 -11.59 1.62 -1.10
N THR A 304 -11.51 2.94 -0.94
CA THR A 304 -12.49 3.87 -1.56
C THR A 304 -12.52 3.73 -3.07
N VAL A 305 -11.34 3.64 -3.72
CA VAL A 305 -11.23 3.41 -5.16
C VAL A 305 -11.91 2.10 -5.53
N LEU A 306 -11.61 1.01 -4.83
CA LEU A 306 -12.17 -0.32 -5.09
C LEU A 306 -13.70 -0.32 -4.99
N MET A 307 -14.27 0.29 -3.95
CA MET A 307 -15.73 0.32 -3.74
C MET A 307 -16.48 1.21 -4.72
N SER A 308 -15.80 2.24 -5.26
CA SER A 308 -16.39 3.11 -6.28
C SER A 308 -16.54 2.42 -7.64
N GLN A 309 -15.96 1.24 -7.82
CA GLN A 309 -15.99 0.53 -9.10
C GLN A 309 -17.39 -0.03 -9.40
N PRO A 310 -17.93 0.15 -10.63
CA PRO A 310 -19.25 -0.35 -11.00
C PRO A 310 -19.39 -1.88 -10.92
N ASP A 311 -18.31 -2.61 -11.15
CA ASP A 311 -18.23 -4.07 -11.09
C ASP A 311 -17.70 -4.58 -9.73
N PHE A 312 -17.68 -3.75 -8.69
CA PHE A 312 -17.31 -4.19 -7.35
C PHE A 312 -18.29 -5.30 -6.88
N PRO A 313 -17.79 -6.51 -6.55
CA PRO A 313 -18.66 -7.65 -6.26
C PRO A 313 -19.66 -7.36 -5.13
N GLY A 314 -20.94 -7.64 -5.37
CA GLY A 314 -21.99 -7.47 -4.35
C GLY A 314 -21.69 -8.26 -3.08
N SER A 315 -21.18 -9.49 -3.21
CA SER A 315 -20.79 -10.35 -2.09
C SER A 315 -19.64 -9.81 -1.23
N TRP A 316 -18.92 -8.79 -1.70
CA TRP A 316 -17.88 -8.12 -0.92
C TRP A 316 -18.39 -6.87 -0.20
N ARG A 317 -19.67 -6.51 -0.36
CA ARG A 317 -20.32 -5.44 0.41
C ARG A 317 -20.88 -6.02 1.71
N LEU A 318 -20.65 -5.34 2.83
CA LEU A 318 -21.12 -5.79 4.15
C LEU A 318 -22.65 -5.98 4.22
N GLU A 319 -23.41 -5.31 3.34
CA GLU A 319 -24.88 -5.39 3.29
C GLU A 319 -25.40 -6.67 2.62
N TYR A 320 -24.58 -7.40 1.84
CA TYR A 320 -24.99 -8.67 1.22
C TYR A 320 -25.17 -9.82 2.22
N GLU A 321 -24.41 -9.80 3.33
CA GLU A 321 -24.56 -10.79 4.41
C GLU A 321 -25.92 -10.65 5.12
N LYS A 322 -26.47 -9.44 5.21
CA LYS A 322 -27.82 -9.21 5.77
C LYS A 322 -28.94 -9.67 4.84
N GLU A 323 -28.74 -9.63 3.53
CA GLU A 323 -29.73 -10.13 2.56
C GLU A 323 -29.78 -11.68 2.55
N LEU A 324 -28.66 -12.35 2.87
CA LEU A 324 -28.60 -13.81 3.01
C LEU A 324 -29.17 -14.33 4.34
N GLU A 325 -29.18 -13.52 5.42
CA GLU A 325 -29.82 -13.88 6.69
C GLU A 325 -31.36 -13.75 6.66
N VAL A 326 -31.91 -13.08 5.65
CA VAL A 326 -33.35 -12.84 5.48
C VAL A 326 -34.00 -13.82 4.48
N GLN A 327 -33.20 -14.63 3.77
CA GLN A 327 -33.66 -15.69 2.86
C GLN A 327 -33.58 -17.07 3.52
#